data_AF-A0A094EWP8-F1
#
_entry.id   AF-A0A094EWP8-F1
#
_cell.length_a   1.000
_cell.length_b   1.000
_cell.length_c   1.000
_cell.angle_alpha   90.00
_cell.angle_beta   90.00
_cell.angle_gamma   90.00
#
_symmetry.space_group_name_H-M   'P 1'
#
loop_
_entity.id
_entity.type
_entity.pdbx_description
1 polymer ?
#
loop_
_entity_poly.entity_id
_entity_poly.type
_entity_poly.pdbx_seq_one_letter_code
_entity_poly.pdbx_strand_id
1 'polypeptide(L)'
;MAQTALKSITIISSPYHVGFYNRGVGAGPDFIRSLGVVQALKDLGVPVKEIEIEPVDEFEGEIGRSFELFRRTSTLVSEAHNSNSFPIILSGNCSAAVGVAAGYNRSVRARETGEKLGCIWFDAHDDYNTPDTVVSGYFDSQPIAMLAGECWKGIVASVQGHEVMDIREKLVHVGLRDVNEVERQRVLNAGFDVVWGDENGGKVEFVERLHGFLEKKDLGPTMLHFDVDSLDLSLGKANQFAVPGGLFEEDILGCYDVIVDRTRPVSLTVASFDPSGEGAENIGLITIRSIKSLVESLIKMSPTMPAFISRLLRPFTSSASLAITPPGPIPANAQKATLAAGCFWGVEHMFRKQFADKGLYDARVGYIGGDTTSPSYRSVCSGSTGHAEAVQLTFDPETVSYTTLLNFFYRMHDPTTRDSQGPDTGSQYRSGIFFHSAEQEREAREITEKASKQWWGGKVVTQILPAGQWWDAEDYHQRYLDVNKGGYECPSHFLRKFPDLQ
;
A
#
# COMPACT_ATOMS: atom_id res chain seq x y z
N MET A 1 1.13 -20.15 -9.61
CA MET A 1 0.43 -21.17 -8.79
C MET A 1 -0.50 -20.45 -7.83
N ALA A 2 -1.75 -20.88 -7.67
CA ALA A 2 -2.75 -20.15 -6.87
C ALA A 2 -2.32 -20.05 -5.39
N GLN A 3 -2.29 -18.83 -4.86
CA GLN A 3 -2.12 -18.59 -3.42
C GLN A 3 -3.34 -19.19 -2.69
N THR A 4 -3.07 -19.98 -1.66
CA THR A 4 -4.13 -20.60 -0.86
C THR A 4 -4.84 -19.49 -0.09
N ALA A 5 -6.17 -19.52 -0.07
CA ALA A 5 -6.94 -18.48 0.60
C ALA A 5 -6.49 -18.30 2.07
N LEU A 6 -6.36 -17.05 2.51
CA LEU A 6 -5.99 -16.73 3.88
C LEU A 6 -7.07 -17.27 4.84
N LYS A 7 -6.74 -18.27 5.67
CA LYS A 7 -7.72 -18.92 6.56
C LYS A 7 -7.73 -18.38 7.97
N SER A 8 -6.56 -17.98 8.48
CA SER A 8 -6.39 -17.41 9.82
C SER A 8 -5.07 -16.66 9.90
N ILE A 9 -4.93 -15.88 10.96
CA ILE A 9 -3.71 -15.15 11.30
C ILE A 9 -3.23 -15.63 12.66
N THR A 10 -1.93 -15.82 12.80
CA THR A 10 -1.28 -16.03 14.10
C THR A 10 -0.38 -14.83 14.37
N ILE A 11 -0.74 -14.01 15.34
CA ILE A 11 0.14 -12.96 15.86
C ILE A 11 1.10 -13.59 16.86
N ILE A 12 2.39 -13.46 16.61
CA ILE A 12 3.47 -13.92 17.48
C ILE A 12 4.16 -12.68 18.06
N SER A 13 3.96 -12.44 19.36
CA SER A 13 4.59 -11.33 20.08
C SER A 13 5.95 -11.74 20.62
N SER A 14 6.99 -10.97 20.32
CA SER A 14 8.34 -11.10 20.86
C SER A 14 8.72 -9.77 21.55
N PRO A 15 8.18 -9.50 22.76
CA PRO A 15 8.36 -8.25 23.49
C PRO A 15 9.73 -8.16 24.17
N TYR A 16 10.80 -8.37 23.41
CA TYR A 16 12.17 -8.39 23.91
C TYR A 16 13.06 -7.48 23.08
N HIS A 17 13.97 -6.79 23.77
CA HIS A 17 15.12 -6.13 23.16
C HIS A 17 16.38 -6.87 23.63
N VAL A 18 17.00 -7.63 22.73
CA VAL A 18 18.16 -8.51 23.00
C VAL A 18 18.00 -9.38 24.24
N GLY A 19 16.78 -9.90 24.44
CA GLY A 19 16.43 -10.76 25.59
C GLY A 19 15.94 -10.03 26.84
N PHE A 20 15.88 -8.70 26.85
CA PHE A 20 15.25 -7.94 27.93
C PHE A 20 13.79 -7.66 27.62
N TYR A 21 12.89 -8.17 28.47
CA TYR A 21 11.45 -8.00 28.30
C TYR A 21 11.02 -6.52 28.40
N ASN A 22 10.17 -6.09 27.46
CA ASN A 22 9.47 -4.80 27.46
C ASN A 22 10.40 -3.58 27.70
N ARG A 23 11.59 -3.59 27.09
CA ARG A 23 12.60 -2.52 27.22
C ARG A 23 12.94 -1.90 25.88
N GLY A 24 12.86 -0.57 25.77
CA GLY A 24 13.12 0.15 24.50
C GLY A 24 12.22 -0.40 23.40
N VAL A 25 12.82 -0.80 22.27
CA VAL A 25 12.11 -1.48 21.17
C VAL A 25 11.37 -2.75 21.56
N GLY A 26 11.77 -3.43 22.65
CA GLY A 26 11.05 -4.56 23.23
C GLY A 26 9.64 -4.22 23.74
N ALA A 27 9.33 -2.93 23.95
CA ALA A 27 8.00 -2.46 24.33
C ALA A 27 7.06 -2.23 23.13
N GLY A 28 7.60 -2.20 21.90
CA GLY A 28 6.85 -2.00 20.67
C GLY A 28 5.70 -2.99 20.47
N PRO A 29 5.91 -4.31 20.62
CA PRO A 29 4.84 -5.30 20.43
C PRO A 29 3.60 -5.05 21.30
N ASP A 30 3.79 -4.79 22.59
CA ASP A 30 2.69 -4.54 23.53
C ASP A 30 1.99 -3.22 23.24
N PHE A 31 2.75 -2.20 22.84
CA PHE A 31 2.18 -0.91 22.46
C PHE A 31 1.31 -1.02 21.20
N ILE A 32 1.79 -1.66 20.13
CA ILE A 32 1.01 -1.90 18.90
C ILE A 32 -0.26 -2.72 19.21
N ARG A 33 -0.16 -3.70 20.12
CA ARG A 33 -1.33 -4.45 20.59
C ARG A 33 -2.33 -3.56 21.34
N SER A 34 -1.84 -2.69 22.22
CA SER A 34 -2.68 -1.76 22.98
C SER A 34 -3.43 -0.76 22.09
N LEU A 35 -2.87 -0.40 20.94
CA LEU A 35 -3.51 0.44 19.93
C LEU A 35 -4.58 -0.30 19.09
N GLY A 36 -4.75 -1.61 19.28
CA GLY A 36 -5.88 -2.36 18.73
C GLY A 36 -5.59 -3.12 17.44
N VAL A 37 -4.33 -3.46 17.12
CA VAL A 37 -3.98 -4.28 15.93
C VAL A 37 -4.78 -5.58 15.84
N VAL A 38 -5.03 -6.22 16.99
CA VAL A 38 -5.78 -7.49 17.07
C VAL A 38 -7.23 -7.28 16.63
N GLN A 39 -7.86 -6.20 17.10
CA GLN A 39 -9.22 -5.88 16.75
C GLN A 39 -9.31 -5.48 15.27
N ALA A 40 -8.37 -4.65 14.80
CA ALA A 40 -8.30 -4.24 13.40
C ALA A 40 -8.21 -5.44 12.44
N LEU A 41 -7.50 -6.50 12.83
CA LEU A 41 -7.42 -7.74 12.05
C LEU A 41 -8.67 -8.63 12.18
N LYS A 42 -9.27 -8.72 13.37
CA LYS A 42 -10.55 -9.43 13.58
C LYS A 42 -11.68 -8.81 12.75
N ASP A 43 -11.68 -7.49 12.60
CA ASP A 43 -12.66 -6.74 11.80
C ASP A 43 -12.61 -7.07 10.31
N LEU A 44 -11.51 -7.68 9.82
CA LEU A 44 -11.40 -8.21 8.45
C LEU A 44 -12.12 -9.55 8.26
N GLY A 45 -12.73 -10.11 9.32
CA GLY A 45 -13.49 -11.36 9.24
C GLY A 45 -12.64 -12.62 9.20
N VAL A 46 -11.34 -12.54 9.51
CA VAL A 46 -10.43 -13.68 9.60
C VAL A 46 -10.17 -14.05 11.07
N PRO A 47 -10.15 -15.36 11.43
CA PRO A 47 -9.75 -15.78 12.77
C PRO A 47 -8.32 -15.34 13.11
N VAL A 48 -8.16 -14.73 14.30
CA VAL A 48 -6.86 -14.27 14.82
C VAL A 48 -6.52 -15.05 16.09
N LYS A 49 -5.37 -15.73 16.09
CA LYS A 49 -4.75 -16.35 17.26
C LYS A 49 -3.60 -15.47 17.73
N GLU A 50 -3.46 -15.28 19.03
CA GLU A 50 -2.34 -14.55 19.63
C GLU A 50 -1.47 -15.53 20.42
N ILE A 51 -0.15 -15.39 20.29
CA ILE A 51 0.86 -16.16 21.03
C ILE A 51 1.96 -15.19 21.42
N GLU A 52 2.48 -15.30 22.62
CA GLU A 52 3.64 -14.55 23.08
C GLU A 52 4.81 -15.51 23.29
N ILE A 53 6.02 -15.07 22.95
CA ILE A 53 7.24 -15.86 23.18
C ILE A 53 7.55 -15.87 24.68
N GLU A 54 7.69 -17.08 25.20
CA GLU A 54 8.03 -17.34 26.60
C GLU A 54 9.33 -16.63 27.04
N PRO A 55 9.50 -16.33 28.34
CA PRO A 55 10.69 -15.69 28.91
C PRO A 55 11.98 -16.46 28.62
N VAL A 56 13.07 -15.72 28.38
CA VAL A 56 14.41 -16.26 28.07
C VAL A 56 15.45 -15.93 29.15
N ASP A 57 15.01 -15.51 30.33
CA ASP A 57 15.87 -15.05 31.42
C ASP A 57 16.91 -16.09 31.87
N GLU A 58 16.61 -17.38 31.69
CA GLU A 58 17.46 -18.52 32.00
C GLU A 58 18.66 -18.67 31.06
N PHE A 59 18.68 -17.96 29.93
CA PHE A 59 19.78 -17.99 28.97
C PHE A 59 20.80 -16.88 29.26
N GLU A 60 22.07 -17.20 29.03
CA GLU A 60 23.21 -16.34 29.35
C GLU A 60 23.42 -15.24 28.30
N GLY A 61 23.48 -13.99 28.78
CA GLY A 61 23.85 -12.82 27.99
C GLY A 61 22.87 -12.47 26.85
N GLU A 62 23.14 -11.36 26.19
CA GLU A 62 22.31 -10.85 25.08
C GLU A 62 22.30 -11.84 23.90
N ILE A 63 23.45 -12.42 23.58
CA ILE A 63 23.60 -13.39 22.48
C ILE A 63 22.79 -14.66 22.77
N GLY A 64 22.99 -15.29 23.94
CA GLY A 64 22.31 -16.54 24.28
C GLY A 64 20.78 -16.39 24.30
N ARG A 65 20.30 -15.29 24.89
CA ARG A 65 18.88 -14.93 24.92
C ARG A 65 18.31 -14.67 23.53
N SER A 66 19.01 -13.89 22.70
CA SER A 66 18.55 -13.58 21.34
C SER A 66 18.45 -14.83 20.46
N PHE A 67 19.46 -15.71 20.51
CA PHE A 67 19.40 -16.97 19.77
C PHE A 67 18.32 -17.92 20.27
N GLU A 68 17.97 -17.87 21.55
CA GLU A 68 16.81 -18.60 22.04
C GLU A 68 15.49 -18.02 21.50
N LEU A 69 15.36 -16.70 21.45
CA LEU A 69 14.21 -16.06 20.80
C LEU A 69 14.10 -16.52 19.34
N PHE A 70 15.20 -16.66 18.60
CA PHE A 70 15.15 -17.16 17.22
C PHE A 70 14.63 -18.61 17.13
N ARG A 71 15.01 -19.49 18.07
CA ARG A 71 14.52 -20.88 18.11
C ARG A 71 13.03 -20.94 18.42
N ARG A 72 12.56 -20.11 19.36
CA ARG A 72 11.14 -20.02 19.73
C ARG A 72 10.32 -19.43 18.58
N THR A 73 10.79 -18.35 17.96
CA THR A 73 10.18 -17.78 16.74
C THR A 73 10.10 -18.81 15.61
N SER A 74 11.19 -19.54 15.33
CA SER A 74 11.20 -20.61 14.31
C SER A 74 10.14 -21.67 14.57
N THR A 75 10.01 -22.10 15.82
CA THR A 75 9.00 -23.11 16.21
C THR A 75 7.59 -22.59 15.99
N LEU A 76 7.27 -21.39 16.50
CA LEU A 76 5.93 -20.81 16.40
C LEU A 76 5.53 -20.44 14.96
N VAL A 77 6.47 -19.93 14.16
CA VAL A 77 6.24 -19.65 12.74
C VAL A 77 5.97 -20.93 11.96
N SER A 78 6.71 -22.01 12.25
CA SER A 78 6.45 -23.31 11.64
C SER A 78 5.06 -23.85 11.99
N GLU A 79 4.67 -23.76 13.26
CA GLU A 79 3.34 -24.16 13.73
C GLU A 79 2.21 -23.33 13.09
N ALA A 80 2.40 -22.02 12.93
CA ALA A 80 1.46 -21.17 12.21
C ALA A 80 1.29 -21.65 10.76
N HIS A 81 2.38 -21.90 10.04
CA HIS A 81 2.31 -22.44 8.67
C HIS A 81 1.65 -23.82 8.60
N ASN A 82 1.99 -24.73 9.50
CA ASN A 82 1.44 -26.08 9.52
C ASN A 82 -0.06 -26.11 9.87
N SER A 83 -0.55 -25.07 10.57
CA SER A 83 -1.97 -24.85 10.83
C SER A 83 -2.68 -24.01 9.75
N ASN A 84 -1.99 -23.70 8.64
CA ASN A 84 -2.47 -22.84 7.55
C ASN A 84 -2.90 -21.45 8.04
N SER A 85 -2.16 -20.91 9.00
CA SER A 85 -2.29 -19.57 9.55
C SER A 85 -1.15 -18.69 9.05
N PHE A 86 -1.44 -17.45 8.67
CA PHE A 86 -0.40 -16.48 8.27
C PHE A 86 0.26 -15.88 9.52
N PRO A 87 1.57 -16.07 9.72
CA PRO A 87 2.27 -15.51 10.88
C PRO A 87 2.53 -14.01 10.68
N ILE A 88 2.08 -13.22 11.66
CA ILE A 88 2.48 -11.81 11.84
C ILE A 88 3.30 -11.75 13.12
N ILE A 89 4.57 -11.35 13.01
CA ILE A 89 5.50 -11.28 14.12
C ILE A 89 5.60 -9.81 14.55
N LEU A 90 5.23 -9.52 15.79
CA LEU A 90 5.49 -8.23 16.41
C LEU A 90 6.75 -8.41 17.27
N SER A 91 7.87 -7.85 16.83
CA SER A 91 9.18 -8.09 17.44
C SER A 91 9.78 -6.80 17.96
N GLY A 92 10.45 -6.86 19.11
CA GLY A 92 11.33 -5.78 19.51
C GLY A 92 12.64 -5.72 18.71
N ASN A 93 13.01 -6.79 18.01
CA ASN A 93 14.29 -6.89 17.30
C ASN A 93 14.15 -7.28 15.83
N CYS A 94 14.97 -6.69 14.97
CA CYS A 94 15.10 -7.08 13.55
C CYS A 94 15.58 -8.52 13.38
N SER A 95 16.46 -8.95 14.27
CA SER A 95 17.06 -10.30 14.22
C SER A 95 16.10 -11.46 14.44
N ALA A 96 14.86 -11.20 14.88
CA ALA A 96 13.79 -12.18 14.84
C ALA A 96 13.55 -12.75 13.42
N ALA A 97 13.90 -12.01 12.36
CA ALA A 97 13.82 -12.46 10.97
C ALA A 97 14.58 -13.77 10.70
N VAL A 98 15.68 -14.02 11.41
CA VAL A 98 16.43 -15.29 11.31
C VAL A 98 15.57 -16.47 11.78
N GLY A 99 14.85 -16.29 12.89
CA GLY A 99 13.88 -17.26 13.39
C GLY A 99 12.70 -17.44 12.44
N VAL A 100 12.19 -16.35 11.85
CA VAL A 100 11.09 -16.38 10.87
C VAL A 100 11.47 -17.19 9.63
N ALA A 101 12.63 -16.91 9.04
CA ALA A 101 13.15 -17.63 7.88
C ALA A 101 13.31 -19.13 8.18
N ALA A 102 13.93 -19.45 9.32
CA ALA A 102 14.10 -20.83 9.76
C ALA A 102 12.75 -21.54 9.97
N GLY A 103 11.78 -20.85 10.57
CA GLY A 103 10.45 -21.36 10.84
C GLY A 103 9.65 -21.68 9.57
N TYR A 104 9.75 -20.82 8.55
CA TYR A 104 9.17 -21.09 7.24
C TYR A 104 9.81 -22.32 6.59
N ASN A 105 11.14 -22.37 6.50
CA ASN A 105 11.89 -23.45 5.82
C ASN A 105 11.63 -24.84 6.46
N ARG A 106 11.40 -24.90 7.77
CA ARG A 106 11.04 -26.17 8.44
C ARG A 106 9.55 -26.53 8.37
N SER A 107 8.69 -25.66 7.86
CA SER A 107 7.26 -25.96 7.70
C SER A 107 7.04 -27.10 6.71
N VAL A 108 5.93 -27.84 6.86
CA VAL A 108 5.56 -28.94 5.97
C VAL A 108 5.48 -28.44 4.53
N ARG A 109 4.82 -27.29 4.32
CA ARG A 109 4.65 -26.67 3.00
C ARG A 109 5.98 -26.36 2.33
N ALA A 110 6.92 -25.74 3.02
CA ALA A 110 8.21 -25.39 2.43
C ALA A 110 9.01 -26.65 2.03
N ARG A 111 8.96 -27.70 2.87
CA ARG A 111 9.62 -28.98 2.56
C ARG A 111 8.99 -29.73 1.39
N GLU A 112 7.67 -29.62 1.23
CA GLU A 112 6.94 -30.25 0.13
C GLU A 112 7.18 -29.55 -1.22
N THR A 113 7.22 -28.21 -1.24
CA THR A 113 7.44 -27.48 -2.49
C THR A 113 8.91 -27.36 -2.89
N GLY A 114 9.82 -27.36 -1.91
CA GLY A 114 11.26 -27.15 -2.14
C GLY A 114 11.61 -25.74 -2.64
N GLU A 115 10.64 -24.82 -2.65
CA GLU A 115 10.84 -23.44 -3.08
C GLU A 115 11.73 -22.69 -2.08
N LYS A 116 12.68 -21.91 -2.60
CA LYS A 116 13.58 -21.09 -1.78
C LYS A 116 12.89 -19.80 -1.33
N LEU A 117 13.01 -19.50 -0.05
CA LEU A 117 12.46 -18.30 0.59
C LEU A 117 13.15 -17.04 0.05
N GLY A 118 12.35 -16.12 -0.47
CA GLY A 118 12.71 -14.73 -0.72
C GLY A 118 12.43 -13.82 0.47
N CYS A 119 12.97 -12.61 0.41
CA CYS A 119 12.85 -11.60 1.45
C CYS A 119 12.70 -10.21 0.83
N ILE A 120 11.78 -9.42 1.37
CA ILE A 120 11.74 -7.98 1.16
C ILE A 120 11.91 -7.31 2.51
N TRP A 121 12.94 -6.47 2.61
CA TRP A 121 13.42 -5.87 3.85
C TRP A 121 13.22 -4.35 3.79
N PHE A 122 12.28 -3.83 4.57
CA PHE A 122 12.06 -2.40 4.73
C PHE A 122 12.81 -1.92 5.96
N ASP A 123 13.81 -1.06 5.77
CA ASP A 123 14.69 -0.58 6.84
C ASP A 123 15.43 0.70 6.40
N ALA A 124 15.77 1.57 7.34
CA ALA A 124 16.66 2.69 7.08
C ALA A 124 18.15 2.28 7.02
N HIS A 125 18.49 1.15 7.64
CA HIS A 125 19.83 0.63 7.88
C HIS A 125 20.10 -0.67 7.10
N ASP A 126 21.37 -1.04 6.97
CA ASP A 126 21.75 -2.18 6.12
C ASP A 126 21.47 -3.55 6.76
N ASP A 127 21.43 -3.62 8.08
CA ASP A 127 21.33 -4.85 8.88
C ASP A 127 22.29 -5.97 8.44
N TYR A 128 23.41 -5.56 7.84
CA TYR A 128 24.36 -6.42 7.13
C TYR A 128 25.78 -6.32 7.71
N ASN A 129 25.88 -5.76 8.90
CA ASN A 129 27.12 -5.80 9.67
C ASN A 129 27.42 -7.22 10.17
N THR A 130 28.70 -7.48 10.41
CA THR A 130 29.18 -8.72 11.06
C THR A 130 29.86 -8.38 12.38
N PRO A 131 30.06 -9.35 13.30
CA PRO A 131 30.74 -9.09 14.57
C PRO A 131 32.14 -8.50 14.44
N ASP A 132 32.81 -8.79 13.32
CA ASP A 132 34.13 -8.28 12.98
C ASP A 132 34.11 -6.87 12.35
N THR A 133 32.95 -6.36 11.93
CA THR A 133 32.84 -5.04 11.29
C THR A 133 31.95 -4.04 12.00
N VAL A 134 31.04 -4.50 12.87
CA VAL A 134 30.20 -3.60 13.66
C VAL A 134 31.06 -2.79 14.64
N VAL A 135 30.92 -1.46 14.60
CA VAL A 135 31.66 -0.55 15.49
C VAL A 135 30.79 -0.07 16.66
N SER A 136 29.47 -0.02 16.47
CA SER A 136 28.50 0.37 17.50
C SER A 136 28.36 -0.66 18.62
N GLY A 137 28.76 -1.92 18.35
CA GLY A 137 28.45 -3.06 19.22
C GLY A 137 26.98 -3.47 19.22
N TYR A 138 26.14 -2.87 18.37
CA TYR A 138 24.71 -3.16 18.31
C TYR A 138 24.50 -4.54 17.69
N PHE A 139 23.97 -5.48 18.46
CA PHE A 139 23.79 -6.87 18.02
C PHE A 139 22.74 -6.98 16.90
N ASP A 140 21.73 -6.13 16.93
CA ASP A 140 20.57 -6.23 16.04
C ASP A 140 20.83 -5.73 14.61
N SER A 141 22.00 -5.15 14.33
CA SER A 141 22.39 -4.67 12.99
C SER A 141 22.99 -5.74 12.06
N GLN A 142 22.78 -7.01 12.38
CA GLN A 142 23.46 -8.15 11.76
C GLN A 142 22.56 -9.23 11.11
N PRO A 143 21.22 -9.14 11.06
CA PRO A 143 20.41 -10.28 10.65
C PRO A 143 20.49 -10.64 9.17
N ILE A 144 20.70 -9.68 8.27
CA ILE A 144 20.92 -10.01 6.85
C ILE A 144 22.23 -10.78 6.68
N ALA A 145 23.29 -10.41 7.43
CA ALA A 145 24.54 -11.16 7.42
C ALA A 145 24.40 -12.57 8.02
N MET A 146 23.54 -12.74 9.04
CA MET A 146 23.18 -14.06 9.57
C MET A 146 22.41 -14.89 8.53
N LEU A 147 21.43 -14.29 7.84
CA LEU A 147 20.66 -14.95 6.76
C LEU A 147 21.56 -15.38 5.60
N ALA A 148 22.55 -14.56 5.26
CA ALA A 148 23.56 -14.85 4.23
C ALA A 148 24.61 -15.90 4.66
N GLY A 149 24.59 -16.35 5.92
CA GLY A 149 25.55 -17.32 6.45
C GLY A 149 26.97 -16.75 6.62
N GLU A 150 27.09 -15.43 6.79
CA GLU A 150 28.38 -14.73 6.85
C GLU A 150 28.90 -14.61 8.29
N CYS A 151 28.01 -14.47 9.28
CA CYS A 151 28.36 -14.39 10.70
C CYS A 151 27.60 -15.40 11.56
N TRP A 152 28.05 -15.57 12.82
CA TRP A 152 27.41 -16.41 13.84
C TRP A 152 27.11 -17.87 13.45
N LYS A 153 27.82 -18.40 12.45
CA LYS A 153 27.49 -19.64 11.72
C LYS A 153 27.15 -20.82 12.64
N GLY A 154 27.96 -21.06 13.68
CA GLY A 154 27.75 -22.18 14.60
C GLY A 154 26.44 -22.09 15.40
N ILE A 155 26.14 -20.92 15.96
CA ILE A 155 24.94 -20.73 16.79
C ILE A 155 23.68 -20.54 15.92
N VAL A 156 23.79 -19.89 14.76
CA VAL A 156 22.68 -19.78 13.78
C VAL A 156 22.29 -21.17 13.26
N ALA A 157 23.25 -22.06 12.97
CA ALA A 157 22.98 -23.44 12.56
C ALA A 157 22.24 -24.26 13.62
N SER A 158 22.24 -23.84 14.89
CA SER A 158 21.44 -24.47 15.95
C SER A 158 19.95 -24.10 15.90
N VAL A 159 19.58 -23.07 15.12
CA VAL A 159 18.18 -22.69 14.90
C VAL A 159 17.58 -23.65 13.89
N GLN A 160 16.72 -24.56 14.37
CA GLN A 160 16.14 -25.59 13.52
C GLN A 160 15.38 -24.98 12.34
N GLY A 161 15.69 -25.46 11.13
CA GLY A 161 15.14 -24.92 9.88
C GLY A 161 15.99 -23.84 9.22
N HIS A 162 17.08 -23.40 9.85
CA HIS A 162 17.99 -22.45 9.22
C HIS A 162 18.53 -23.01 7.90
N GLU A 163 18.41 -22.20 6.85
CA GLU A 163 19.09 -22.37 5.56
C GLU A 163 19.73 -21.03 5.20
N VAL A 164 20.89 -21.09 4.55
CA VAL A 164 21.55 -19.89 4.00
C VAL A 164 20.70 -19.33 2.85
N MET A 165 20.40 -18.04 2.91
CA MET A 165 19.71 -17.30 1.87
C MET A 165 20.72 -16.80 0.85
N ASP A 166 20.46 -17.07 -0.44
CA ASP A 166 21.17 -16.40 -1.53
C ASP A 166 20.64 -14.96 -1.64
N ILE A 167 21.17 -14.06 -0.82
CA ILE A 167 20.68 -12.67 -0.73
C ILE A 167 20.77 -11.94 -2.07
N ARG A 168 21.71 -12.30 -2.96
CA ARG A 168 21.80 -11.69 -4.29
C ARG A 168 20.54 -11.96 -5.11
N GLU A 169 20.06 -13.20 -5.09
CA GLU A 169 18.89 -13.63 -5.88
C GLU A 169 17.56 -13.56 -5.10
N LYS A 170 17.62 -13.45 -3.77
CA LYS A 170 16.45 -13.63 -2.90
C LYS A 170 16.17 -12.47 -1.95
N LEU A 171 16.95 -11.39 -1.95
CA LEU A 171 16.69 -10.19 -1.16
C LEU A 171 16.43 -8.97 -2.06
N VAL A 172 15.44 -8.16 -1.67
CA VAL A 172 15.29 -6.76 -2.07
C VAL A 172 15.18 -5.92 -0.81
N HIS A 173 16.02 -4.91 -0.67
CA HIS A 173 16.02 -3.97 0.46
C HIS A 173 15.36 -2.65 0.03
N VAL A 174 14.54 -2.06 0.89
CA VAL A 174 13.73 -0.87 0.59
C VAL A 174 13.86 0.14 1.72
N GLY A 175 14.30 1.36 1.39
CA GLY A 175 14.42 2.45 2.36
C GLY A 175 15.83 2.72 2.87
N LEU A 176 16.83 1.90 2.48
CA LEU A 176 18.21 2.03 2.93
C LEU A 176 18.76 3.43 2.66
N ARG A 177 19.20 4.12 3.72
CA ARG A 177 19.69 5.50 3.62
C ARG A 177 20.69 5.91 4.70
N ASP A 178 20.67 5.30 5.89
CA ASP A 178 21.64 5.59 6.95
C ASP A 178 22.75 4.54 6.99
N VAL A 179 23.77 4.77 6.16
CA VAL A 179 24.97 3.92 6.09
C VAL A 179 26.21 4.78 5.83
N ASN A 180 27.31 4.46 6.50
CA ASN A 180 28.60 5.06 6.18
C ASN A 180 29.17 4.50 4.86
N GLU A 181 30.27 5.09 4.37
CA GLU A 181 30.89 4.69 3.09
C GLU A 181 31.30 3.21 3.05
N VAL A 182 31.79 2.66 4.17
CA VAL A 182 32.24 1.26 4.27
C VAL A 182 31.04 0.31 4.21
N GLU A 183 29.98 0.61 4.97
CA GLU A 183 28.71 -0.13 4.96
C GLU A 183 28.07 -0.10 3.58
N ARG A 184 28.00 1.09 2.97
CA ARG A 184 27.50 1.26 1.60
C ARG A 184 28.27 0.39 0.60
N GLN A 185 29.60 0.37 0.68
CA GLN A 185 30.40 -0.44 -0.22
C GLN A 185 30.21 -1.94 0.02
N ARG A 186 30.00 -2.38 1.26
CA ARG A 186 29.65 -3.78 1.57
C ARG A 186 28.33 -4.19 0.94
N VAL A 187 27.29 -3.35 1.08
CA VAL A 187 25.98 -3.58 0.45
C VAL A 187 26.12 -3.70 -1.07
N LEU A 188 26.84 -2.77 -1.71
CA LEU A 188 27.09 -2.83 -3.16
C LEU A 188 27.86 -4.09 -3.58
N ASN A 189 28.83 -4.54 -2.78
CA ASN A 189 29.61 -5.74 -3.06
C ASN A 189 28.79 -7.03 -2.88
N ALA A 190 27.88 -7.07 -1.90
CA ALA A 190 26.96 -8.19 -1.70
C ALA A 190 26.07 -8.39 -2.93
N GLY A 191 25.59 -7.29 -3.50
CA GLY A 191 24.90 -7.25 -4.79
C GLY A 191 23.43 -7.67 -4.72
N PHE A 192 22.79 -7.58 -3.55
CA PHE A 192 21.33 -7.60 -3.46
C PHE A 192 20.75 -6.26 -3.93
N ASP A 193 19.50 -6.28 -4.38
CA ASP A 193 18.84 -5.09 -4.91
C ASP A 193 18.43 -4.15 -3.78
N VAL A 194 18.61 -2.85 -3.99
CA VAL A 194 18.30 -1.82 -3.00
C VAL A 194 17.52 -0.68 -3.64
N VAL A 195 16.37 -0.36 -3.05
CA VAL A 195 15.66 0.90 -3.25
C VAL A 195 16.17 1.89 -2.21
N TRP A 196 17.16 2.68 -2.60
CA TRP A 196 17.78 3.69 -1.72
C TRP A 196 16.80 4.80 -1.37
N GLY A 197 16.75 5.17 -0.09
CA GLY A 197 16.14 6.41 0.37
C GLY A 197 17.04 7.62 0.10
N ASP A 198 16.61 8.81 0.53
CA ASP A 198 17.39 10.04 0.42
C ASP A 198 17.46 10.76 1.76
N GLU A 199 18.56 10.59 2.48
CA GLU A 199 18.83 11.23 3.78
C GLU A 199 18.71 12.78 3.76
N ASN A 200 18.78 13.40 2.57
CA ASN A 200 18.61 14.85 2.40
C ASN A 200 17.14 15.25 2.22
N GLY A 201 16.20 14.31 2.30
CA GLY A 201 14.76 14.54 2.18
C GLY A 201 14.26 14.71 0.74
N GLY A 202 15.01 14.24 -0.25
CA GLY A 202 14.55 14.22 -1.64
C GLY A 202 13.44 13.18 -1.86
N LYS A 203 12.59 13.43 -2.88
CA LYS A 203 11.49 12.53 -3.23
C LYS A 203 12.05 11.24 -3.85
N VAL A 204 11.65 10.09 -3.32
CA VAL A 204 12.01 8.77 -3.83
C VAL A 204 10.75 8.04 -4.27
N GLU A 205 10.74 7.53 -5.51
CA GLU A 205 9.64 6.69 -6.02
C GLU A 205 9.82 5.23 -5.54
N PHE A 206 9.58 4.98 -4.25
CA PHE A 206 9.85 3.67 -3.62
C PHE A 206 9.08 2.53 -4.31
N VAL A 207 7.80 2.74 -4.57
CA VAL A 207 6.88 1.75 -5.15
C VAL A 207 7.30 1.34 -6.56
N GLU A 208 7.65 2.32 -7.41
CA GLU A 208 8.06 2.07 -8.80
C GLU A 208 9.39 1.32 -8.87
N ARG A 209 10.36 1.71 -8.03
CA ARG A 209 11.68 1.07 -7.99
C ARG A 209 11.58 -0.36 -7.49
N LEU A 210 10.82 -0.61 -6.42
CA LEU A 210 10.55 -1.96 -5.92
C LEU A 210 9.91 -2.82 -7.01
N HIS A 211 8.89 -2.30 -7.68
CA HIS A 211 8.23 -3.02 -8.76
C HIS A 211 9.21 -3.37 -9.90
N GLY A 212 10.07 -2.44 -10.32
CA GLY A 212 11.07 -2.69 -11.36
C GLY A 212 12.04 -3.83 -11.02
N PHE A 213 12.33 -4.06 -9.73
CA PHE A 213 13.08 -5.24 -9.28
C PHE A 213 12.23 -6.51 -9.35
N LEU A 214 11.00 -6.48 -8.84
CA LEU A 214 10.11 -7.65 -8.80
C LEU A 214 9.58 -8.07 -10.19
N GLU A 215 9.70 -7.23 -11.22
CA GLU A 215 9.47 -7.65 -12.62
C GLU A 215 10.55 -8.58 -13.17
N LYS A 216 11.77 -8.48 -12.62
CA LYS A 216 12.95 -9.21 -13.11
C LYS A 216 13.35 -10.35 -12.19
N LYS A 217 12.90 -10.30 -10.93
CA LYS A 217 13.34 -11.18 -9.84
C LYS A 217 12.18 -12.01 -9.32
N ASP A 218 12.31 -13.34 -9.40
CA ASP A 218 11.36 -14.26 -8.80
C ASP A 218 11.78 -14.59 -7.36
N LEU A 219 11.13 -13.93 -6.41
CA LEU A 219 11.35 -14.18 -4.98
C LEU A 219 10.61 -15.44 -4.48
N GLY A 220 9.58 -15.93 -5.20
CA GLY A 220 8.76 -17.07 -4.78
C GLY A 220 8.05 -16.82 -3.44
N PRO A 221 8.01 -17.79 -2.49
CA PRO A 221 7.55 -17.52 -1.13
C PRO A 221 8.41 -16.44 -0.51
N THR A 222 7.81 -15.35 -0.04
CA THR A 222 8.54 -14.15 0.35
C THR A 222 8.19 -13.77 1.78
N MET A 223 9.18 -13.70 2.67
CA MET A 223 9.00 -13.08 3.98
C MET A 223 9.11 -11.57 3.87
N LEU A 224 8.23 -10.85 4.56
CA LEU A 224 8.27 -9.40 4.64
C LEU A 224 8.83 -8.99 5.99
N HIS A 225 9.86 -8.16 5.98
CA HIS A 225 10.44 -7.57 7.18
C HIS A 225 10.22 -6.06 7.13
N PHE A 226 9.51 -5.53 8.11
CA PHE A 226 9.23 -4.11 8.25
C PHE A 226 9.85 -3.61 9.54
N ASP A 227 11.08 -3.08 9.45
CA ASP A 227 11.59 -2.19 10.48
C ASP A 227 10.82 -0.87 10.38
N VAL A 228 10.20 -0.48 11.49
CA VAL A 228 9.36 0.71 11.57
C VAL A 228 10.17 2.00 11.32
N ASP A 229 11.48 2.01 11.53
CA ASP A 229 12.35 3.17 11.22
C ASP A 229 12.62 3.37 9.72
N SER A 230 12.17 2.44 8.87
CA SER A 230 12.09 2.68 7.43
C SER A 230 11.13 3.82 7.09
N LEU A 231 10.16 4.13 7.95
CA LEU A 231 9.27 5.27 7.83
C LEU A 231 10.02 6.61 7.95
N ASP A 232 9.49 7.65 7.30
CA ASP A 232 10.08 8.99 7.38
C ASP A 232 9.99 9.57 8.79
N LEU A 233 11.08 10.21 9.23
CA LEU A 233 11.19 10.84 10.56
C LEU A 233 10.10 11.88 10.83
N SER A 234 9.53 12.53 9.81
CA SER A 234 8.45 13.52 9.99
C SER A 234 7.14 12.91 10.49
N LEU A 235 6.97 11.59 10.37
CA LEU A 235 5.81 10.86 10.88
C LEU A 235 5.91 10.58 12.39
N GLY A 236 7.12 10.67 12.95
CA GLY A 236 7.44 10.36 14.33
C GLY A 236 8.76 9.60 14.44
N LYS A 237 9.29 9.50 15.66
CA LYS A 237 10.51 8.76 15.97
C LYS A 237 10.16 7.30 16.25
N ALA A 238 10.35 6.43 15.26
CA ALA A 238 10.16 4.99 15.42
C ALA A 238 11.07 4.40 16.51
N ASN A 239 12.33 4.83 16.56
CA ASN A 239 13.30 4.49 17.59
C ASN A 239 14.42 5.57 17.60
N GLN A 240 15.52 5.32 18.33
CA GLN A 240 16.65 6.26 18.41
C GLN A 240 17.48 6.40 17.12
N PHE A 241 17.31 5.50 16.16
CA PHE A 241 17.99 5.45 14.87
C PHE A 241 17.14 5.99 13.72
N ALA A 242 15.95 6.54 13.99
CA ALA A 242 15.09 7.11 12.96
C ALA A 242 15.76 8.30 12.23
N VAL A 243 15.77 8.26 10.90
CA VAL A 243 16.38 9.27 10.01
C VAL A 243 15.40 9.76 8.94
N PRO A 244 15.52 11.02 8.46
CA PRO A 244 14.66 11.56 7.40
C PRO A 244 14.89 10.86 6.05
N GLY A 245 14.00 11.11 5.09
CA GLY A 245 14.09 10.54 3.74
C GLY A 245 13.50 9.15 3.60
N GLY A 246 12.60 8.79 4.51
CA GLY A 246 12.00 7.47 4.61
C GLY A 246 10.69 7.32 3.84
N LEU A 247 10.04 6.19 4.05
CA LEU A 247 8.75 5.89 3.44
C LEU A 247 7.63 6.67 4.14
N PHE A 248 6.70 7.22 3.37
CA PHE A 248 5.42 7.66 3.90
C PHE A 248 4.42 6.50 3.96
N GLU A 249 3.25 6.74 4.56
CA GLU A 249 2.22 5.71 4.69
C GLU A 249 1.79 5.18 3.30
N GLU A 250 1.58 6.07 2.33
CA GLU A 250 1.25 5.72 0.96
C GLU A 250 2.31 4.84 0.28
N ASP A 251 3.60 5.04 0.60
CA ASP A 251 4.69 4.28 0.01
C ASP A 251 4.68 2.83 0.49
N ILE A 252 4.52 2.60 1.80
CA ILE A 252 4.48 1.24 2.35
C ILE A 252 3.23 0.49 1.88
N LEU A 253 2.07 1.17 1.80
CA LEU A 253 0.83 0.60 1.28
C LEU A 253 0.99 0.20 -0.19
N GLY A 254 1.51 1.10 -1.02
CA GLY A 254 1.77 0.83 -2.44
C GLY A 254 2.81 -0.27 -2.66
N CYS A 255 3.84 -0.35 -1.81
CA CYS A 255 4.80 -1.44 -1.85
C CYS A 255 4.13 -2.78 -1.54
N TYR A 256 3.26 -2.87 -0.54
CA TYR A 256 2.54 -4.10 -0.23
C TYR A 256 1.65 -4.57 -1.38
N ASP A 257 1.00 -3.66 -2.11
CA ASP A 257 0.22 -4.03 -3.30
C ASP A 257 1.10 -4.62 -4.42
N VAL A 258 2.25 -4.00 -4.68
CA VAL A 258 3.26 -4.53 -5.61
C VAL A 258 3.74 -5.92 -5.19
N ILE A 259 4.01 -6.10 -3.90
CA ILE A 259 4.54 -7.34 -3.33
C ILE A 259 3.52 -8.46 -3.43
N VAL A 260 2.27 -8.19 -3.09
CA VAL A 260 1.19 -9.17 -3.13
C VAL A 260 0.92 -9.60 -4.57
N ASP A 261 0.96 -8.67 -5.54
CA ASP A 261 0.79 -8.99 -6.97
C ASP A 261 1.94 -9.82 -7.56
N ARG A 262 3.19 -9.53 -7.17
CA ARG A 262 4.39 -10.10 -7.82
C ARG A 262 5.02 -11.27 -7.08
N THR A 263 4.71 -11.46 -5.80
CA THR A 263 5.34 -12.48 -4.96
C THR A 263 4.27 -13.33 -4.25
N ARG A 264 4.71 -14.28 -3.42
CA ARG A 264 3.82 -14.99 -2.51
C ARG A 264 4.21 -14.69 -1.07
N PRO A 265 3.65 -13.64 -0.43
CA PRO A 265 3.96 -13.34 0.96
C PRO A 265 3.63 -14.53 1.86
N VAL A 266 4.56 -14.89 2.74
CA VAL A 266 4.40 -16.01 3.69
C VAL A 266 4.43 -15.56 5.15
N SER A 267 4.97 -14.39 5.44
CA SER A 267 4.97 -13.80 6.79
C SER A 267 5.13 -12.29 6.72
N LEU A 268 4.75 -11.62 7.80
CA LEU A 268 5.10 -10.22 8.06
C LEU A 268 5.78 -10.12 9.42
N THR A 269 6.97 -9.52 9.48
CA THR A 269 7.61 -9.10 10.73
C THR A 269 7.53 -7.60 10.83
N VAL A 270 7.09 -7.08 11.97
CA VAL A 270 7.15 -5.66 12.33
C VAL A 270 8.11 -5.53 13.50
N ALA A 271 9.20 -4.79 13.30
CA ALA A 271 10.35 -4.78 14.21
C ALA A 271 10.73 -3.38 14.72
N SER A 272 11.55 -3.37 15.77
CA SER A 272 12.35 -2.20 16.19
C SER A 272 11.59 -0.92 16.52
N PHE A 273 10.38 -1.03 17.06
CA PHE A 273 9.57 0.13 17.45
C PHE A 273 9.69 0.45 18.94
N ASP A 274 10.20 1.63 19.29
CA ASP A 274 10.29 2.14 20.65
C ASP A 274 9.12 3.13 20.93
N PRO A 275 8.12 2.74 21.74
CA PRO A 275 6.96 3.58 22.00
C PRO A 275 7.24 4.79 22.91
N SER A 276 8.46 4.93 23.45
CA SER A 276 8.87 6.13 24.18
C SER A 276 9.23 7.32 23.28
N GLY A 277 9.33 7.09 21.96
CA GLY A 277 9.61 8.10 20.96
C GLY A 277 8.51 9.14 20.78
N GLU A 278 8.90 10.35 20.36
CA GLU A 278 7.97 11.40 19.95
C GLU A 278 7.17 10.97 18.72
N GLY A 279 5.83 11.13 18.75
CA GLY A 279 4.98 10.69 17.64
C GLY A 279 4.70 9.18 17.61
N ALA A 280 5.06 8.42 18.65
CA ALA A 280 4.83 6.97 18.73
C ALA A 280 3.38 6.54 18.46
N GLU A 281 2.37 7.29 18.91
CA GLU A 281 0.97 6.97 18.61
C GLU A 281 0.69 7.03 17.10
N ASN A 282 1.19 8.07 16.41
CA ASN A 282 1.01 8.19 14.96
C ASN A 282 1.71 7.06 14.21
N ILE A 283 2.96 6.78 14.56
CA ILE A 283 3.72 5.65 14.00
C ILE A 283 3.00 4.33 14.22
N GLY A 284 2.57 4.05 15.46
CA GLY A 284 1.85 2.82 15.78
C GLY A 284 0.53 2.68 15.01
N LEU A 285 -0.20 3.78 14.79
CA LEU A 285 -1.41 3.77 13.98
C LEU A 285 -1.12 3.55 12.49
N ILE A 286 -0.05 4.14 11.93
CA ILE A 286 0.42 3.86 10.57
C ILE A 286 0.77 2.38 10.44
N THR A 287 1.56 1.84 11.37
CA THR A 287 1.92 0.41 11.42
C THR A 287 0.69 -0.49 11.41
N ILE A 288 -0.34 -0.19 12.20
CA ILE A 288 -1.61 -0.96 12.20
C ILE A 288 -2.30 -0.88 10.84
N ARG A 289 -2.36 0.30 10.21
CA ARG A 289 -2.96 0.47 8.88
C ARG A 289 -2.17 -0.30 7.82
N SER A 290 -0.84 -0.28 7.87
CA SER A 290 0.02 -1.07 6.97
C SER A 290 -0.20 -2.58 7.13
N ILE A 291 -0.23 -3.09 8.37
CA ILE A 291 -0.53 -4.50 8.66
C ILE A 291 -1.91 -4.87 8.11
N LYS A 292 -2.93 -4.05 8.40
CA LYS A 292 -4.30 -4.26 7.94
C LYS A 292 -4.38 -4.31 6.41
N SER A 293 -3.73 -3.37 5.73
CA SER A 293 -3.72 -3.30 4.27
C SER A 293 -3.09 -4.53 3.62
N LEU A 294 -1.96 -5.00 4.14
CA LEU A 294 -1.34 -6.24 3.65
C LEU A 294 -2.33 -7.41 3.75
N VAL A 295 -2.97 -7.56 4.91
CA VAL A 295 -3.92 -8.65 5.15
C VAL A 295 -5.15 -8.53 4.24
N GLU A 296 -5.69 -7.32 4.05
CA GLU A 296 -6.78 -7.08 3.10
C GLU A 296 -6.41 -7.50 1.68
N SER A 297 -5.20 -7.14 1.22
CA SER A 297 -4.71 -7.53 -0.11
C SER A 297 -4.52 -9.05 -0.22
N LEU A 298 -4.04 -9.72 0.83
CA LEU A 298 -3.94 -11.19 0.89
C LEU A 298 -5.32 -11.88 0.87
N ILE A 299 -6.34 -11.30 1.49
CA ILE A 299 -7.72 -11.81 1.43
C ILE A 299 -8.26 -11.70 0.00
N LYS A 300 -8.09 -10.53 -0.64
CA LYS A 300 -8.59 -10.25 -2.01
C LYS A 300 -7.98 -11.18 -3.08
N MET A 301 -6.73 -11.62 -2.90
CA MET A 301 -6.03 -12.55 -3.81
C MET A 301 -6.55 -14.00 -3.76
N SER A 302 -7.37 -14.34 -2.75
CA SER A 302 -7.92 -15.68 -2.61
C SER A 302 -8.91 -15.96 -3.75
N PRO A 303 -8.81 -17.08 -4.49
CA PRO A 303 -9.74 -17.36 -5.58
C PRO A 303 -11.18 -17.36 -5.03
N THR A 304 -11.99 -16.44 -5.55
CA THR A 304 -13.43 -16.39 -5.28
C THR A 304 -14.04 -17.72 -5.71
N MET A 305 -14.65 -18.42 -4.74
CA MET A 305 -15.44 -19.63 -5.04
C MET A 305 -16.50 -19.29 -6.10
N PRO A 306 -16.71 -20.14 -7.12
CA PRO A 306 -17.77 -19.95 -8.10
C PRO A 306 -19.13 -19.82 -7.40
N ALA A 307 -19.95 -18.87 -7.86
CA ALA A 307 -21.24 -18.47 -7.29
C ALA A 307 -22.37 -19.52 -7.35
N PHE A 308 -22.05 -20.82 -7.34
CA PHE A 308 -23.03 -21.89 -7.54
C PHE A 308 -23.46 -22.62 -6.25
N ILE A 309 -22.79 -22.43 -5.10
CA ILE A 309 -23.12 -23.18 -3.86
C ILE A 309 -23.79 -22.32 -2.77
N SER A 310 -24.00 -21.01 -2.96
CA SER A 310 -24.68 -20.17 -1.95
C SER A 310 -26.22 -20.28 -1.92
N ARG A 311 -26.83 -21.17 -2.72
CA ARG A 311 -28.29 -21.21 -2.93
C ARG A 311 -29.07 -22.22 -2.09
N LEU A 312 -28.43 -22.99 -1.22
CA LEU A 312 -29.13 -23.84 -0.26
C LEU A 312 -28.54 -23.63 1.14
N LEU A 313 -29.42 -23.33 2.10
CA LEU A 313 -29.18 -23.19 3.54
C LEU A 313 -28.85 -21.76 4.03
N ARG A 314 -29.90 -20.93 4.11
CA ARG A 314 -30.03 -19.95 5.18
C ARG A 314 -31.23 -20.34 6.06
N PRO A 315 -31.07 -20.69 7.35
CA PRO A 315 -32.10 -20.46 8.34
C PRO A 315 -31.99 -19.03 8.87
N PHE A 316 -33.16 -18.44 9.07
CA PHE A 316 -33.38 -17.13 9.68
C PHE A 316 -32.66 -17.00 11.04
N THR A 317 -32.04 -15.85 11.28
CA THR A 317 -32.22 -15.11 12.55
C THR A 317 -31.76 -13.66 12.38
N SER A 318 -32.59 -12.76 12.86
CA SER A 318 -32.37 -11.32 13.00
C SER A 318 -31.56 -11.06 14.27
N SER A 319 -30.55 -10.19 14.19
CA SER A 319 -30.29 -9.15 15.21
C SER A 319 -29.33 -8.11 14.64
N ALA A 320 -29.62 -6.86 14.99
CA ALA A 320 -29.17 -5.63 14.36
C ALA A 320 -27.72 -5.27 14.66
N SER A 321 -27.03 -4.79 13.62
CA SER A 321 -25.89 -3.88 13.74
C SER A 321 -26.29 -2.54 13.12
N LEU A 322 -26.06 -1.46 13.84
CA LEU A 322 -26.35 -0.08 13.42
C LEU A 322 -25.69 0.21 12.07
N ALA A 323 -26.53 0.38 11.05
CA ALA A 323 -26.11 0.81 9.72
C ALA A 323 -25.87 2.31 9.70
N ILE A 324 -24.70 2.69 9.19
CA ILE A 324 -24.52 3.98 8.51
C ILE A 324 -25.44 3.94 7.27
N THR A 325 -26.32 4.93 7.15
CA THR A 325 -27.33 5.00 6.09
C THR A 325 -26.69 5.06 4.69
N PRO A 326 -27.03 4.17 3.74
CA PRO A 326 -26.65 4.36 2.33
C PRO A 326 -27.48 5.49 1.70
N PRO A 327 -26.97 6.21 0.68
CA PRO A 327 -27.76 7.18 -0.07
C PRO A 327 -28.93 6.48 -0.80
N GLY A 328 -30.06 7.16 -0.93
CA GLY A 328 -31.31 6.60 -1.49
C GLY A 328 -31.22 6.17 -2.96
N PRO A 329 -32.27 5.51 -3.48
CA PRO A 329 -32.31 5.06 -4.88
C PRO A 329 -32.28 6.24 -5.86
N ILE A 330 -31.40 6.17 -6.87
CA ILE A 330 -31.28 7.16 -7.96
C ILE A 330 -32.59 7.18 -8.77
N PRO A 331 -33.22 8.36 -8.99
CA PRO A 331 -34.45 8.48 -9.78
C PRO A 331 -34.30 8.04 -11.24
N ALA A 332 -35.37 7.52 -11.84
CA ALA A 332 -35.36 7.00 -13.21
C ALA A 332 -35.13 8.07 -14.30
N ASN A 333 -35.38 9.35 -14.01
CA ASN A 333 -35.13 10.47 -14.92
C ASN A 333 -33.69 11.01 -14.85
N ALA A 334 -32.84 10.47 -13.96
CA ALA A 334 -31.47 10.91 -13.81
C ALA A 334 -30.65 10.69 -15.09
N GLN A 335 -29.80 11.68 -15.43
CA GLN A 335 -28.90 11.62 -16.56
C GLN A 335 -27.44 11.46 -16.12
N LYS A 336 -26.62 10.91 -17.01
CA LYS A 336 -25.17 10.75 -16.81
C LYS A 336 -24.38 11.76 -17.63
N ALA A 337 -23.32 12.32 -17.06
CA ALA A 337 -22.30 13.08 -17.77
C ALA A 337 -20.93 12.53 -17.42
N THR A 338 -20.07 12.27 -18.42
CA THR A 338 -18.73 11.74 -18.17
C THR A 338 -17.66 12.69 -18.73
N LEU A 339 -16.82 13.20 -17.84
CA LEU A 339 -15.90 14.32 -18.10
C LEU A 339 -14.50 13.98 -17.60
N ALA A 340 -13.48 14.22 -18.42
CA ALA A 340 -12.06 14.08 -18.09
C ALA A 340 -11.39 15.45 -18.13
N ALA A 341 -10.67 15.81 -17.07
CA ALA A 341 -10.08 17.13 -16.91
C ALA A 341 -8.76 17.09 -16.12
N GLY A 342 -7.94 16.05 -16.29
CA GLY A 342 -6.75 15.82 -15.47
C GLY A 342 -7.04 14.88 -14.30
N CYS A 343 -6.22 14.96 -13.24
CA CYS A 343 -6.37 14.14 -12.02
C CYS A 343 -7.82 14.17 -11.51
N PHE A 344 -8.51 13.03 -11.50
CA PHE A 344 -9.95 13.04 -11.24
C PHE A 344 -10.34 13.46 -9.81
N TRP A 345 -9.40 13.50 -8.85
CA TRP A 345 -9.67 13.83 -7.45
C TRP A 345 -10.14 15.28 -7.30
N GLY A 346 -9.41 16.22 -7.90
CA GLY A 346 -9.79 17.63 -7.91
C GLY A 346 -11.09 17.85 -8.69
N VAL A 347 -11.28 17.11 -9.79
CA VAL A 347 -12.50 17.18 -10.60
C VAL A 347 -13.73 16.76 -9.79
N GLU A 348 -13.70 15.59 -9.15
CA GLU A 348 -14.78 15.10 -8.30
C GLU A 348 -15.08 16.09 -7.17
N HIS A 349 -14.04 16.53 -6.47
CA HIS A 349 -14.16 17.46 -5.34
C HIS A 349 -14.82 18.78 -5.77
N MET A 350 -14.40 19.38 -6.88
CA MET A 350 -14.98 20.62 -7.40
C MET A 350 -16.44 20.46 -7.82
N PHE A 351 -16.82 19.36 -8.50
CA PHE A 351 -18.21 19.11 -8.86
C PHE A 351 -19.09 18.86 -7.64
N ARG A 352 -18.65 18.04 -6.69
CA ARG A 352 -19.38 17.80 -5.43
C ARG A 352 -19.58 19.11 -4.67
N LYS A 353 -18.52 19.89 -4.48
CA LYS A 353 -18.58 21.19 -3.79
C LYS A 353 -19.52 22.19 -4.46
N GLN A 354 -19.59 22.20 -5.79
CA GLN A 354 -20.42 23.17 -6.52
C GLN A 354 -21.89 22.74 -6.61
N PHE A 355 -22.17 21.43 -6.75
CA PHE A 355 -23.47 20.92 -7.19
C PHE A 355 -24.15 19.93 -6.24
N ALA A 356 -23.54 19.51 -5.12
CA ALA A 356 -24.16 18.54 -4.19
C ALA A 356 -25.62 18.88 -3.81
N ASP A 357 -25.91 20.17 -3.58
CA ASP A 357 -27.26 20.65 -3.24
C ASP A 357 -27.98 21.32 -4.43
N LYS A 358 -27.50 21.10 -5.66
CA LYS A 358 -28.00 21.74 -6.89
C LYS A 358 -28.26 20.72 -8.01
N GLY A 359 -28.83 19.57 -7.65
CA GLY A 359 -29.27 18.56 -8.61
C GLY A 359 -28.22 17.50 -8.96
N LEU A 360 -27.05 17.46 -8.31
CA LEU A 360 -26.10 16.36 -8.46
C LEU A 360 -26.45 15.23 -7.47
N TYR A 361 -26.83 14.06 -7.98
CA TYR A 361 -27.09 12.89 -7.15
C TYR A 361 -25.80 12.17 -6.75
N ASP A 362 -24.87 12.01 -7.69
CA ASP A 362 -23.58 11.39 -7.40
C ASP A 362 -22.50 11.84 -8.39
N ALA A 363 -21.24 11.71 -7.98
CA ALA A 363 -20.05 11.93 -8.81
C ALA A 363 -19.03 10.84 -8.49
N ARG A 364 -18.76 9.94 -9.43
CA ARG A 364 -17.79 8.85 -9.22
C ARG A 364 -16.60 9.01 -10.11
N VAL A 365 -15.42 8.71 -9.57
CA VAL A 365 -14.16 8.72 -10.34
C VAL A 365 -13.92 7.36 -11.00
N GLY A 366 -13.27 7.36 -12.15
CA GLY A 366 -13.03 6.14 -12.91
C GLY A 366 -12.28 6.36 -14.22
N TYR A 367 -12.27 5.31 -15.04
CA TYR A 367 -11.48 5.21 -16.26
C TYR A 367 -12.37 4.97 -17.48
N ILE A 368 -12.10 5.68 -18.58
CA ILE A 368 -12.85 5.53 -19.83
C ILE A 368 -12.03 5.92 -21.07
N GLY A 369 -12.39 5.36 -22.22
CA GLY A 369 -11.89 5.80 -23.53
C GLY A 369 -10.56 5.16 -23.96
N GLY A 370 -10.11 4.12 -23.25
CA GLY A 370 -8.96 3.29 -23.62
C GLY A 370 -9.34 1.89 -24.11
N ASP A 371 -8.32 1.14 -24.53
CA ASP A 371 -8.47 -0.12 -25.28
C ASP A 371 -8.33 -1.37 -24.40
N THR A 372 -8.05 -1.19 -23.11
CA THR A 372 -7.85 -2.30 -22.16
C THR A 372 -9.09 -2.59 -21.34
N THR A 373 -9.27 -3.85 -20.96
CA THR A 373 -10.35 -4.30 -20.09
C THR A 373 -9.91 -4.30 -18.62
N SER A 374 -10.81 -3.91 -17.72
CA SER A 374 -10.56 -3.84 -16.27
C SER A 374 -9.27 -3.06 -15.90
N PRO A 375 -9.11 -1.81 -16.37
CA PRO A 375 -7.96 -0.99 -16.00
C PRO A 375 -7.96 -0.73 -14.49
N SER A 376 -6.79 -0.90 -13.86
CA SER A 376 -6.50 -0.38 -12.52
C SER A 376 -5.94 1.04 -12.62
N TYR A 377 -6.02 1.82 -11.53
CA TYR A 377 -5.40 3.14 -11.45
C TYR A 377 -3.98 3.15 -12.00
N ARG A 378 -3.17 2.20 -11.54
CA ARG A 378 -1.78 2.02 -11.94
C ARG A 378 -1.60 1.80 -13.44
N SER A 379 -2.47 0.97 -14.04
CA SER A 379 -2.41 0.73 -15.49
C SER A 379 -2.72 2.01 -16.26
N VAL A 380 -3.63 2.86 -15.77
CA VAL A 380 -3.98 4.14 -16.38
C VAL A 380 -2.89 5.18 -16.20
N CYS A 381 -2.31 5.31 -15.01
CA CYS A 381 -1.20 6.25 -14.75
C CYS A 381 0.06 5.94 -15.57
N SER A 382 0.26 4.69 -16.00
CA SER A 382 1.36 4.33 -16.92
C SER A 382 1.23 4.95 -18.33
N GLY A 383 0.05 5.49 -18.67
CA GLY A 383 -0.26 6.03 -20.01
C GLY A 383 -0.45 4.99 -21.10
N SER A 384 -0.26 3.70 -20.81
CA SER A 384 -0.24 2.61 -21.80
C SER A 384 -1.62 2.07 -22.19
N THR A 385 -2.66 2.38 -21.41
CA THR A 385 -4.01 1.80 -21.59
C THR A 385 -4.90 2.59 -22.53
N GLY A 386 -4.56 3.84 -22.80
CA GLY A 386 -5.40 4.80 -23.52
C GLY A 386 -6.57 5.36 -22.71
N HIS A 387 -6.83 4.88 -21.49
CA HIS A 387 -7.93 5.39 -20.67
C HIS A 387 -7.63 6.82 -20.18
N ALA A 388 -8.66 7.63 -20.03
CA ALA A 388 -8.62 8.90 -19.30
C ALA A 388 -9.05 8.65 -17.86
N GLU A 389 -8.44 9.38 -16.93
CA GLU A 389 -9.05 9.66 -15.65
C GLU A 389 -10.26 10.59 -15.85
N ALA A 390 -11.42 10.17 -15.36
CA ALA A 390 -12.68 10.87 -15.58
C ALA A 390 -13.59 10.80 -14.36
N VAL A 391 -14.59 11.67 -14.35
CA VAL A 391 -15.70 11.67 -13.41
C VAL A 391 -17.00 11.34 -14.16
N GLN A 392 -17.77 10.38 -13.66
CA GLN A 392 -19.14 10.12 -14.07
C GLN A 392 -20.10 10.77 -13.06
N LEU A 393 -20.74 11.84 -13.50
CA LEU A 393 -21.77 12.56 -12.77
C LEU A 393 -23.13 11.91 -13.05
N THR A 394 -23.94 11.73 -12.01
CA THR A 394 -25.36 11.41 -12.12
C THR A 394 -26.15 12.58 -11.57
N PHE A 395 -27.03 13.18 -12.39
CA PHE A 395 -27.69 14.43 -12.06
C PHE A 395 -29.16 14.45 -12.48
N ASP A 396 -29.93 15.33 -11.86
CA ASP A 396 -31.31 15.63 -12.21
C ASP A 396 -31.36 16.66 -13.34
N PRO A 397 -31.79 16.29 -14.57
CA PRO A 397 -31.84 17.21 -15.69
C PRO A 397 -32.89 18.33 -15.51
N GLU A 398 -33.84 18.18 -14.57
CA GLU A 398 -34.82 19.23 -14.24
C GLU A 398 -34.23 20.33 -13.33
N THR A 399 -33.19 20.00 -12.57
CA THR A 399 -32.54 20.92 -11.62
C THR A 399 -31.25 21.51 -12.18
N VAL A 400 -30.42 20.72 -12.87
CA VAL A 400 -29.17 21.18 -13.49
C VAL A 400 -29.04 20.64 -14.91
N SER A 401 -28.80 21.53 -15.87
CA SER A 401 -28.64 21.13 -17.27
C SER A 401 -27.24 20.60 -17.57
N TYR A 402 -27.12 19.74 -18.58
CA TYR A 402 -25.84 19.26 -19.08
C TYR A 402 -24.92 20.42 -19.52
N THR A 403 -25.49 21.41 -20.22
CA THR A 403 -24.81 22.67 -20.57
C THR A 403 -24.25 23.40 -19.34
N THR A 404 -24.96 23.44 -18.20
CA THR A 404 -24.45 24.03 -16.95
C THR A 404 -23.22 23.29 -16.43
N LEU A 405 -23.20 21.96 -16.49
CA LEU A 405 -22.05 21.14 -16.11
C LEU A 405 -20.86 21.38 -17.03
N LEU A 406 -21.08 21.51 -18.34
CA LEU A 406 -20.03 21.83 -19.32
C LEU A 406 -19.46 23.24 -19.14
N ASN A 407 -20.30 24.22 -18.81
CA ASN A 407 -19.83 25.58 -18.51
C ASN A 407 -18.91 25.59 -17.28
N PHE A 408 -19.25 24.81 -16.25
CA PHE A 408 -18.39 24.64 -15.08
C PHE A 408 -17.08 23.93 -15.44
N PHE A 409 -17.17 22.84 -16.19
CA PHE A 409 -16.02 22.08 -16.71
C PHE A 409 -14.99 22.99 -17.39
N TYR A 410 -15.41 23.86 -18.31
CA TYR A 410 -14.50 24.78 -19.02
C TYR A 410 -13.95 25.94 -18.18
N ARG A 411 -14.51 26.21 -17.01
CA ARG A 411 -14.00 27.21 -16.06
C ARG A 411 -13.01 26.61 -15.07
N MET A 412 -13.12 25.32 -14.77
CA MET A 412 -12.37 24.68 -13.67
C MET A 412 -10.97 24.19 -14.04
N HIS A 413 -10.70 23.80 -15.29
CA HIS A 413 -9.39 23.27 -15.73
C HIS A 413 -8.84 24.06 -16.93
N ASP A 414 -7.63 23.74 -17.42
CA ASP A 414 -7.06 24.33 -18.65
C ASP A 414 -7.31 23.43 -19.86
N PRO A 415 -8.35 23.66 -20.68
CA PRO A 415 -8.69 22.81 -21.81
C PRO A 415 -7.78 23.04 -23.03
N THR A 416 -6.73 23.85 -22.93
CA THR A 416 -5.81 24.18 -24.04
C THR A 416 -4.54 23.32 -24.05
N THR A 417 -4.28 22.59 -22.95
CA THR A 417 -3.13 21.70 -22.80
C THR A 417 -3.50 20.28 -23.25
N ARG A 418 -2.86 19.82 -24.32
CA ARG A 418 -3.02 18.44 -24.81
C ARG A 418 -2.38 17.48 -23.81
N ASP A 419 -3.11 16.43 -23.46
CA ASP A 419 -2.62 15.29 -22.64
C ASP A 419 -1.87 15.74 -21.37
N SER A 420 -2.35 16.82 -20.74
CA SER A 420 -1.74 17.38 -19.53
C SER A 420 -2.67 18.36 -18.83
N GLN A 421 -2.52 18.49 -17.52
CA GLN A 421 -3.15 19.51 -16.66
C GLN A 421 -2.17 19.91 -15.56
N GLY A 422 -1.69 21.15 -15.57
CA GLY A 422 -0.69 21.58 -14.59
C GLY A 422 0.56 20.69 -14.63
N PRO A 423 1.00 20.10 -13.50
CA PRO A 423 2.12 19.15 -13.46
C PRO A 423 1.75 17.73 -13.94
N ASP A 424 0.46 17.42 -14.08
CA ASP A 424 0.00 16.09 -14.51
C ASP A 424 0.18 15.96 -16.03
N THR A 425 0.98 14.99 -16.47
CA THR A 425 1.31 14.79 -17.90
C THR A 425 1.05 13.35 -18.34
N GLY A 426 0.48 13.20 -19.53
CA GLY A 426 0.07 11.92 -20.10
C GLY A 426 -1.36 11.93 -20.64
N SER A 427 -1.64 11.02 -21.57
CA SER A 427 -2.95 10.91 -22.22
C SER A 427 -4.06 10.66 -21.20
N GLN A 428 -3.78 10.02 -20.07
CA GLN A 428 -4.72 9.83 -18.98
C GLN A 428 -5.24 11.13 -18.36
N TYR A 429 -4.47 12.21 -18.42
CA TYR A 429 -4.83 13.52 -17.87
C TYR A 429 -5.40 14.49 -18.93
N ARG A 430 -5.78 13.97 -20.10
CA ARG A 430 -6.36 14.78 -21.18
C ARG A 430 -7.70 15.40 -20.81
N SER A 431 -8.01 16.53 -21.44
CA SER A 431 -9.35 17.10 -21.43
C SER A 431 -10.26 16.31 -22.38
N GLY A 432 -11.39 15.80 -21.89
CA GLY A 432 -12.32 14.96 -22.66
C GLY A 432 -13.77 15.02 -22.20
N ILE A 433 -14.69 14.91 -23.14
CA ILE A 433 -16.14 14.80 -22.93
C ILE A 433 -16.60 13.50 -23.58
N PHE A 434 -17.20 12.62 -22.78
CA PHE A 434 -17.72 11.33 -23.21
C PHE A 434 -19.25 11.35 -23.19
N PHE A 435 -19.87 11.52 -24.36
CA PHE A 435 -21.32 11.73 -24.47
C PHE A 435 -22.12 10.43 -24.45
N HIS A 436 -23.29 10.45 -23.80
CA HIS A 436 -24.20 9.30 -23.66
C HIS A 436 -25.42 9.37 -24.60
N SER A 437 -25.59 10.46 -25.34
CA SER A 437 -26.67 10.65 -26.33
C SER A 437 -26.28 11.61 -27.45
N ALA A 438 -27.01 11.57 -28.57
CA ALA A 438 -26.82 12.52 -29.67
C ALA A 438 -27.10 13.98 -29.27
N GLU A 439 -27.97 14.19 -28.28
CA GLU A 439 -28.24 15.51 -27.70
C GLU A 439 -27.04 16.02 -26.89
N GLN A 440 -26.45 15.17 -26.05
CA GLN A 440 -25.21 15.52 -25.34
C GLN A 440 -24.04 15.77 -26.30
N GLU A 441 -23.95 15.03 -27.41
CA GLU A 441 -22.93 15.30 -28.42
C GLU A 441 -23.10 16.70 -29.03
N ARG A 442 -24.33 17.06 -29.43
CA ARG A 442 -24.65 18.37 -30.01
C ARG A 442 -24.32 19.49 -29.03
N GLU A 443 -24.79 19.39 -27.79
CA GLU A 443 -24.53 20.38 -26.74
C GLU A 443 -23.04 20.48 -26.40
N ALA A 444 -22.34 19.34 -26.29
CA ALA A 444 -20.90 19.33 -26.05
C ALA A 444 -20.16 20.10 -27.14
N ARG A 445 -20.46 19.85 -28.41
CA ARG A 445 -19.83 20.55 -29.54
C ARG A 445 -20.09 22.06 -29.52
N GLU A 446 -21.34 22.45 -29.30
CA GLU A 446 -21.73 23.87 -29.24
C GLU A 446 -21.04 24.61 -28.10
N ILE A 447 -21.07 24.07 -26.88
CA ILE A 447 -20.47 24.70 -25.70
C ILE A 447 -18.94 24.71 -25.80
N THR A 448 -18.33 23.65 -26.34
CA THR A 448 -16.89 23.62 -26.62
C THR A 448 -16.49 24.73 -27.57
N GLU A 449 -17.25 24.93 -28.66
CA GLU A 449 -16.97 25.98 -29.64
C GLU A 449 -17.10 27.39 -29.04
N LYS A 450 -18.18 27.63 -28.27
CA LYS A 450 -18.41 28.90 -27.58
C LYS A 450 -17.31 29.19 -26.54
N ALA A 451 -17.02 28.23 -25.66
CA ALA A 451 -15.95 28.35 -24.66
C ALA A 451 -14.58 28.55 -25.30
N SER A 452 -14.29 27.84 -26.40
CA SER A 452 -13.07 28.00 -27.15
C SER A 452 -12.90 29.43 -27.65
N LYS A 453 -13.91 29.97 -28.36
CA LYS A 453 -13.83 31.33 -28.92
C LYS A 453 -13.83 32.42 -27.85
N GLN A 454 -14.72 32.31 -26.86
CA GLN A 454 -14.98 33.40 -25.92
C GLN A 454 -14.00 33.43 -24.73
N TRP A 455 -13.60 32.27 -24.21
CA TRP A 455 -12.79 32.19 -22.97
C TRP A 455 -11.34 31.79 -23.23
N TRP A 456 -11.08 31.01 -24.28
CA TRP A 456 -9.79 30.35 -24.49
C TRP A 456 -9.11 30.70 -25.84
N GLY A 457 -9.55 31.76 -26.51
CA GLY A 457 -8.91 32.32 -27.71
C GLY A 457 -8.81 31.36 -28.90
N GLY A 458 -9.74 30.40 -29.01
CA GLY A 458 -9.80 29.40 -30.07
C GLY A 458 -8.88 28.19 -29.89
N LYS A 459 -8.29 27.99 -28.69
CA LYS A 459 -7.23 27.00 -28.45
C LYS A 459 -7.68 25.73 -27.72
N VAL A 460 -8.98 25.53 -27.48
CA VAL A 460 -9.48 24.34 -26.78
C VAL A 460 -9.14 23.08 -27.58
N VAL A 461 -8.55 22.09 -26.90
CA VAL A 461 -8.17 20.78 -27.46
C VAL A 461 -8.96 19.61 -26.85
N THR A 462 -10.02 19.89 -26.10
CA THR A 462 -10.91 18.89 -25.49
C THR A 462 -11.43 17.90 -26.54
N GLN A 463 -11.27 16.59 -26.26
CA GLN A 463 -11.81 15.54 -27.11
C GLN A 463 -13.31 15.35 -26.84
N ILE A 464 -14.12 15.16 -27.88
CA ILE A 464 -15.55 14.85 -27.76
C ILE A 464 -15.78 13.48 -28.40
N LEU A 465 -16.02 12.47 -27.57
CA LEU A 465 -16.06 11.05 -27.95
C LEU A 465 -17.35 10.40 -27.43
N PRO A 466 -17.86 9.34 -28.07
CA PRO A 466 -18.95 8.56 -27.50
C PRO A 466 -18.50 7.90 -26.20
N ALA A 467 -19.37 7.83 -25.20
CA ALA A 467 -19.11 7.09 -23.97
C ALA A 467 -18.98 5.59 -24.26
N GLY A 468 -17.78 5.05 -24.04
CA GLY A 468 -17.50 3.62 -24.11
C GLY A 468 -17.77 2.90 -22.79
N GLN A 469 -17.07 1.77 -22.58
CA GLN A 469 -17.11 1.05 -21.32
C GLN A 469 -16.53 1.93 -20.19
N TRP A 470 -17.30 2.09 -19.12
CA TRP A 470 -16.88 2.74 -17.88
C TRP A 470 -16.29 1.71 -16.91
N TRP A 471 -15.24 2.11 -16.22
CA TRP A 471 -14.62 1.36 -15.14
C TRP A 471 -14.55 2.24 -13.90
N ASP A 472 -15.21 1.84 -12.81
CA ASP A 472 -15.07 2.54 -11.55
C ASP A 472 -13.61 2.48 -11.09
N ALA A 473 -13.06 3.62 -10.69
CA ALA A 473 -11.81 3.61 -9.94
C ALA A 473 -12.08 3.02 -8.55
N GLU A 474 -11.02 2.45 -7.99
CA GLU A 474 -10.99 1.77 -6.71
C GLU A 474 -11.62 2.63 -5.60
N ASP A 475 -12.30 2.01 -4.63
CA ASP A 475 -13.15 2.73 -3.66
C ASP A 475 -12.41 3.83 -2.87
N TYR A 476 -11.09 3.67 -2.63
CA TYR A 476 -10.28 4.67 -1.93
C TYR A 476 -9.99 5.94 -2.76
N HIS A 477 -10.21 5.90 -4.08
CA HIS A 477 -10.15 7.10 -4.93
C HIS A 477 -11.45 7.90 -4.90
N GLN A 478 -12.56 7.27 -4.51
CA GLN A 478 -13.85 7.94 -4.40
C GLN A 478 -13.81 8.88 -3.20
N ARG A 479 -14.19 10.15 -3.41
CA ARG A 479 -14.19 11.19 -2.36
C ARG A 479 -12.81 11.38 -1.71
N TYR A 480 -11.74 11.20 -2.49
CA TYR A 480 -10.37 11.24 -2.00
C TYR A 480 -10.06 12.50 -1.16
N LEU A 481 -10.46 13.69 -1.62
CA LEU A 481 -10.22 14.96 -0.91
C LEU A 481 -11.17 15.21 0.28
N ASP A 482 -12.26 14.44 0.43
CA ASP A 482 -13.12 14.50 1.61
C ASP A 482 -12.47 13.74 2.78
N VAL A 483 -11.76 12.66 2.47
CA VAL A 483 -11.00 11.84 3.43
C VAL A 483 -9.63 12.45 3.71
N ASN A 484 -8.90 12.83 2.67
CA ASN A 484 -7.54 13.36 2.74
C ASN A 484 -7.55 14.89 2.67
N LYS A 485 -7.87 15.54 3.80
CA LYS A 485 -7.91 17.01 3.88
C LYS A 485 -6.50 17.59 3.67
N GLY A 486 -6.28 18.22 2.51
CA GLY A 486 -4.96 18.70 2.10
C GLY A 486 -4.17 17.73 1.22
N GLY A 487 -4.81 16.63 0.78
CA GLY A 487 -4.25 15.74 -0.24
C GLY A 487 -4.10 16.42 -1.60
N TYR A 488 -3.53 15.69 -2.56
CA TYR A 488 -3.20 16.25 -3.86
C TYR A 488 -4.44 16.75 -4.63
N GLU A 489 -4.39 18.01 -5.06
CA GLU A 489 -5.32 18.63 -6.00
C GLU A 489 -4.48 19.29 -7.09
N CYS A 490 -4.79 19.02 -8.35
CA CYS A 490 -4.03 19.58 -9.46
C CYS A 490 -4.09 21.12 -9.39
N PRO A 491 -2.95 21.85 -9.40
CA PRO A 491 -2.96 23.31 -9.31
C PRO A 491 -3.70 24.02 -10.45
N SER A 492 -4.02 23.33 -11.56
CA SER A 492 -4.83 23.88 -12.65
C SER A 492 -6.35 23.82 -12.37
N HIS A 493 -6.77 23.08 -11.34
CA HIS A 493 -8.16 22.92 -10.88
C HIS A 493 -8.57 24.07 -9.96
N PHE A 494 -9.09 25.12 -10.58
CA PHE A 494 -9.68 26.25 -9.86
C PHE A 494 -10.69 26.95 -10.73
N LEU A 495 -11.69 27.58 -10.09
CA LEU A 495 -12.77 28.23 -10.83
C LEU A 495 -12.30 29.58 -11.40
N ARG A 496 -12.11 29.64 -12.71
CA ARG A 496 -11.77 30.87 -13.44
C ARG A 496 -12.97 31.81 -13.53
N LYS A 497 -12.70 33.12 -13.39
CA LYS A 497 -13.72 34.18 -13.48
C LYS A 497 -13.92 34.61 -14.94
N PHE A 498 -14.68 33.81 -15.69
CA PHE A 498 -15.10 34.17 -17.04
C PHE A 498 -16.52 34.76 -17.05
N PRO A 499 -16.86 35.65 -18.01
CA PRO A 499 -18.24 36.06 -18.24
C PRO A 499 -19.10 34.86 -18.71
N ASP A 500 -20.41 34.97 -18.67
CA ASP A 500 -21.30 33.91 -19.17
C ASP A 500 -21.15 33.72 -20.68
N LEU A 501 -21.27 32.46 -21.13
CA LEU A 501 -21.21 32.14 -22.56
C LEU A 501 -22.40 32.76 -23.26
N GLN A 502 -22.13 33.46 -24.35
CA GLN A 502 -23.13 34.09 -25.21
C GLN A 502 -23.58 33.16 -26.34
#